data_AF-A0A8T5EGD7-F1
#
_entry.id   AF-A0A8T5EGD7-F1
#
_cell.length_a   1.000
_cell.length_b   1.000
_cell.length_c   1.000
_cell.angle_alpha   90.00
_cell.angle_beta   90.00
_cell.angle_gamma   90.00
#
_symmetry.space_group_name_H-M   'P 1'
#
loop_
_entity.id
_entity.type
_entity.pdbx_description
1 polymer ?
#
loop_
_entity_poly.entity_id
_entity_poly.type
_entity_poly.pdbx_seq_one_letter_code
_entity_poly.pdbx_strand_id
1 'polypeptide(L)'
;MNPWTKFWNWYENKILGSIVIIAVIQFIQIPHMVWNADIMLEAGIISRVHPIIDWFLYGVDLIEIISIINVGMIMFSLIKKRRADKKMSKKI
;
A
#
# COMPACT_ATOMS: atom_id res chain seq x y z
N MET A 1 9.19 28.09 17.44
CA MET A 1 8.20 27.10 16.93
C MET A 1 7.58 26.39 18.12
N ASN A 2 6.25 26.39 18.20
CA ASN A 2 5.49 25.73 19.27
C ASN A 2 5.88 24.23 19.33
N PRO A 3 6.16 23.62 20.50
CA PRO A 3 6.50 22.19 20.60
C PRO A 3 5.50 21.28 19.88
N TRP A 4 4.23 21.69 19.88
CA TRP A 4 3.14 21.04 19.16
C TRP A 4 3.35 21.01 17.64
N THR A 5 3.74 22.13 17.01
CA THR A 5 4.00 22.15 15.56
C THR A 5 5.26 21.37 15.18
N LYS A 6 6.24 21.29 16.09
CA LYS A 6 7.43 20.45 15.90
C LYS A 6 7.08 18.95 15.95
N PHE A 7 6.19 18.54 16.85
CA PHE A 7 5.69 17.18 16.94
C PHE A 7 4.91 16.76 15.69
N TRP A 8 3.97 17.58 15.21
CA TRP A 8 3.19 17.29 14.00
C TRP A 8 4.07 17.16 12.75
N ASN A 9 5.07 18.03 12.59
CA ASN A 9 6.02 17.93 11.47
C ASN A 9 6.90 16.67 11.53
N TRP A 10 7.31 16.26 12.74
CA TRP A 10 8.05 15.00 12.91
C TRP A 10 7.17 13.80 12.59
N TYR A 11 5.92 13.79 13.08
CA TYR A 11 4.95 12.73 12.86
C TYR A 11 4.61 12.57 11.37
N GLU A 12 4.36 13.68 10.66
CA GLU A 12 4.07 13.68 9.22
C GLU A 12 5.27 13.14 8.42
N ASN A 13 6.50 13.55 8.75
CA ASN A 13 7.70 13.00 8.11
C ASN A 13 7.93 11.51 8.39
N LYS A 14 7.60 11.04 9.60
CA LYS A 14 7.75 9.63 9.97
C LYS A 14 6.70 8.74 9.31
N ILE A 15 5.45 9.21 9.25
CA ILE A 15 4.36 8.57 8.51
C ILE A 15 4.72 8.44 7.03
N LEU A 16 5.24 9.52 6.43
CA LEU A 16 5.68 9.51 5.03
C LEU A 16 6.77 8.45 4.81
N GLY A 17 7.72 8.30 5.72
CA GLY A 17 8.72 7.23 5.66
C GLY A 17 8.10 5.83 5.75
N SER A 18 7.20 5.62 6.71
CA SER A 18 6.51 4.33 6.87
C SER A 18 5.63 3.96 5.68
N ILE A 19 4.94 4.93 5.05
CA ILE A 19 4.10 4.69 3.88
C ILE A 19 4.93 4.27 2.67
N VAL A 20 6.13 4.83 2.50
CA VAL A 20 7.04 4.40 1.42
C VAL A 20 7.43 2.93 1.62
N ILE A 21 7.74 2.51 2.85
CA ILE A 21 8.04 1.12 3.17
C ILE A 21 6.84 0.22 2.87
N ILE A 22 5.65 0.61 3.33
CA ILE A 22 4.42 -0.16 3.07
C ILE A 22 4.16 -0.26 1.56
N ALA A 23 4.35 0.81 0.80
CA ALA A 23 4.17 0.79 -0.64
C ALA A 23 5.18 -0.12 -1.36
N VAL A 24 6.42 -0.22 -0.87
CA VAL A 24 7.43 -1.17 -1.41
C VAL A 24 7.01 -2.60 -1.13
N ILE A 25 6.56 -2.90 0.10
CA ILE A 25 6.05 -4.23 0.46
C ILE A 25 4.87 -4.58 -0.47
N GLN A 26 3.96 -3.64 -0.67
CA GLN A 26 2.80 -3.82 -1.51
C GLN A 26 3.13 -3.98 -3.00
N PHE A 27 4.22 -3.37 -3.47
CA PHE A 27 4.69 -3.55 -4.83
C PHE A 27 5.22 -4.97 -5.08
N ILE A 28 5.89 -5.56 -4.09
CA ILE A 28 6.36 -6.96 -4.14
C ILE A 28 5.18 -7.96 -4.15
N GLN A 29 4.01 -7.56 -3.64
CA GLN A 29 2.80 -8.39 -3.64
C GLN A 29 2.13 -8.47 -5.02
N ILE A 30 2.33 -7.49 -5.91
CA ILE A 30 1.72 -7.53 -7.26
C ILE A 30 2.21 -8.74 -8.09
N PRO A 31 3.53 -9.04 -8.17
CA PRO A 31 4.01 -10.28 -8.80
C PRO A 31 3.46 -11.56 -8.17
N HIS A 32 3.29 -11.59 -6.85
CA HIS A 32 2.75 -12.74 -6.15
C HIS A 32 1.32 -13.05 -6.62
N MET A 33 0.48 -12.03 -6.71
CA MET A 33 -0.88 -12.15 -7.24
C MET A 33 -0.93 -12.69 -8.68
N VAL A 34 -0.02 -12.23 -9.54
CA VAL A 34 0.03 -12.65 -10.95
C VAL A 34 0.50 -14.10 -11.06
N TRP A 35 1.55 -14.46 -10.33
CA TRP A 35 2.08 -15.83 -10.30
C TRP A 35 1.06 -16.82 -9.75
N ASN A 36 0.34 -16.42 -8.71
CA ASN A 36 -0.70 -17.22 -8.09
C ASN A 36 -1.92 -17.42 -9.04
N ALA A 37 -2.29 -16.39 -9.80
CA ALA A 37 -3.33 -16.48 -10.82
C ALA A 37 -2.89 -17.35 -12.02
N ASP A 38 -1.62 -17.29 -12.41
CA ASP A 38 -1.05 -18.12 -13.49
C ASP A 38 -1.05 -19.60 -13.09
N ILE A 39 -0.60 -19.91 -11.87
CA ILE A 39 -0.71 -21.26 -11.29
C ILE A 39 -2.18 -21.72 -11.19
N MET A 40 -3.09 -20.82 -10.82
CA MET A 40 -4.52 -21.14 -10.75
C MET A 40 -5.08 -21.53 -12.13
N LEU A 41 -4.64 -20.87 -13.21
CA LEU A 41 -5.04 -21.19 -14.58
C LEU A 41 -4.40 -22.48 -15.09
N GLU A 42 -3.15 -22.76 -14.73
CA GLU A 42 -2.40 -23.94 -15.17
C GLU A 42 -2.82 -25.21 -14.41
N ALA A 43 -3.13 -25.12 -13.12
CA ALA A 43 -3.47 -26.26 -12.28
C ALA A 43 -4.90 -26.79 -12.51
N GLY A 44 -5.82 -26.00 -13.07
CA GLY A 44 -7.17 -26.41 -13.51
C GLY A 44 -8.14 -26.94 -12.44
N ILE A 45 -7.66 -27.32 -11.25
CA ILE A 45 -8.41 -27.94 -10.15
C ILE A 45 -7.71 -27.58 -8.83
N ILE A 46 -8.29 -26.72 -8.00
CA ILE A 46 -7.77 -26.50 -6.63
C ILE A 46 -8.88 -26.36 -5.58
N SER A 47 -10.06 -25.83 -5.92
CA SER A 47 -11.08 -25.58 -4.90
C SER A 47 -11.50 -26.88 -4.20
N ARG A 48 -11.17 -26.99 -2.90
CA ARG A 48 -11.70 -27.93 -1.87
C ARG A 48 -10.74 -28.98 -1.28
N VAL A 49 -9.46 -29.07 -1.67
CA VAL A 49 -8.56 -30.10 -1.10
C VAL A 49 -7.85 -29.62 0.18
N HIS A 50 -7.35 -28.39 0.22
CA HIS A 50 -6.65 -27.84 1.39
C HIS A 50 -7.04 -26.38 1.67
N PRO A 51 -8.10 -26.12 2.45
CA PRO A 51 -8.61 -24.76 2.71
C PRO A 51 -7.59 -23.81 3.36
N ILE A 52 -6.61 -24.34 4.10
CA ILE A 52 -5.52 -23.53 4.67
C ILE A 52 -4.57 -23.05 3.58
N ILE A 53 -4.20 -23.93 2.65
CA ILE A 53 -3.29 -23.59 1.55
C ILE A 53 -3.99 -22.66 0.57
N ASP A 54 -5.27 -22.91 0.28
CA ASP A 54 -6.09 -22.02 -0.54
C ASP A 54 -6.22 -20.62 0.08
N TRP A 55 -6.32 -20.54 1.42
CA TRP A 55 -6.34 -19.25 2.13
C TRP A 55 -4.99 -18.53 2.09
N PHE A 56 -3.87 -19.23 2.29
CA PHE A 56 -2.54 -18.60 2.22
C PHE A 56 -2.17 -18.18 0.80
N LEU A 57 -2.51 -19.01 -0.19
CA LEU A 57 -2.23 -18.73 -1.60
C LEU A 57 -3.16 -17.64 -2.13
N TYR A 58 -4.48 -17.76 -1.96
CA TYR A 58 -5.47 -16.86 -2.61
C TYR A 58 -6.15 -15.89 -1.65
N GLY A 59 -6.36 -16.27 -0.39
CA GLY A 59 -7.06 -15.46 0.61
C GLY A 59 -6.27 -14.24 1.09
N VAL A 60 -4.96 -14.40 1.29
CA VAL A 60 -4.05 -13.31 1.70
C VAL A 60 -4.00 -12.20 0.63
N ASP A 61 -3.91 -12.57 -0.65
CA ASP A 61 -3.93 -11.63 -1.79
C ASP A 61 -5.20 -10.75 -1.79
N LEU A 62 -6.37 -11.29 -1.43
CA LEU A 62 -7.63 -10.54 -1.41
C LEU A 62 -7.61 -9.40 -0.36
N ILE A 63 -6.98 -9.64 0.79
CA ILE A 63 -6.81 -8.63 1.84
C ILE A 63 -5.76 -7.59 1.40
N GLU A 64 -4.73 -8.04 0.68
CA GLU A 64 -3.66 -7.18 0.18
C GLU A 64 -4.15 -6.21 -0.89
N ILE A 65 -5.16 -6.54 -1.71
CA ILE A 65 -5.78 -5.57 -2.64
C ILE A 65 -6.35 -4.36 -1.90
N ILE A 66 -7.07 -4.58 -0.79
CA ILE A 66 -7.66 -3.50 0.00
C ILE A 66 -6.56 -2.61 0.59
N SER A 67 -5.46 -3.23 1.05
CA SER A 67 -4.27 -2.53 1.54
C SER A 67 -3.57 -1.72 0.43
N ILE A 68 -3.41 -2.25 -0.79
CA ILE A 68 -2.88 -1.53 -1.97
C ILE A 68 -3.65 -0.24 -2.20
N ILE A 69 -4.98 -0.34 -2.26
CA ILE A 69 -5.84 0.80 -2.54
C ILE A 69 -5.72 1.85 -1.43
N ASN A 70 -5.75 1.43 -0.17
CA ASN A 70 -5.64 2.35 0.96
C ASN A 70 -4.29 3.09 0.99
N VAL A 71 -3.19 2.34 0.85
CA VAL A 71 -1.83 2.92 0.81
C VAL A 71 -1.68 3.86 -0.38
N GLY A 72 -2.21 3.48 -1.55
CA GLY A 72 -2.24 4.32 -2.74
C GLY A 72 -3.00 5.63 -2.52
N MET A 73 -4.18 5.58 -1.89
CA MET A 73 -4.96 6.78 -1.55
C MET A 73 -4.23 7.69 -0.55
N ILE A 74 -3.60 7.12 0.48
CA ILE A 74 -2.85 7.89 1.47
C ILE A 74 -1.63 8.54 0.81
N MET A 75 -0.87 7.80 0.01
CA MET A 75 0.28 8.35 -0.73
C MET A 75 -0.16 9.45 -1.69
N PHE A 76 -1.25 9.26 -2.42
CA PHE A 76 -1.82 10.27 -3.31
C PHE A 76 -2.23 11.54 -2.55
N SER A 77 -2.92 11.39 -1.41
CA SER A 77 -3.32 12.51 -0.55
C SER A 77 -2.12 13.31 -0.05
N LEU A 78 -1.06 12.63 0.39
CA LEU A 78 0.19 13.27 0.85
C LEU A 78 0.92 14.01 -0.27
N ILE A 79 1.01 13.41 -1.46
CA ILE A 79 1.61 14.06 -2.64
C ILE A 79 0.78 15.29 -3.04
N LYS A 80 -0.55 15.18 -3.02
CA LYS A 80 -1.47 16.29 -3.35
C LYS A 80 -1.31 17.44 -2.36
N LYS A 81 -1.26 17.16 -1.06
CA LYS A 81 -1.04 18.16 0.00
C LYS A 81 0.30 18.89 -0.19
N ARG A 82 1.39 18.15 -0.40
CA ARG A 82 2.72 18.73 -0.69
C ARG A 82 2.74 19.59 -1.96
N ARG A 83 2.00 19.21 -3.02
CA ARG A 83 1.89 20.00 -4.25
C ARG A 83 1.11 21.31 -4.01
N ALA A 84 0.05 21.27 -3.21
CA ALA A 84 -0.71 22.47 -2.84
C ALA A 84 0.16 23.48 -2.06
N ASP A 85 0.93 22.99 -1.09
CA ASP A 85 1.86 23.82 -0.29
C ASP A 85 2.95 24.46 -1.17
N LYS A 86 3.54 23.69 -2.10
CA LYS A 86 4.50 24.23 -3.09
C LYS A 86 3.88 25.28 -4.03
N LYS A 87 2.60 25.14 -4.38
CA LYS A 87 1.92 26.08 -5.30
C LYS A 87 1.60 27.41 -4.61
N MET A 88 1.33 27.41 -3.29
CA MET A 88 1.19 28.61 -2.47
C MET A 88 2.53 29.33 -2.27
N SER A 89 3.61 28.62 -1.99
CA SER A 89 4.95 29.21 -1.81
C SER A 89 5.50 29.90 -3.07
N LYS A 90 4.99 29.56 -4.26
CA LYS A 90 5.39 30.17 -5.54
C LYS A 90 4.52 31.39 -5.93
N LYS A 91 3.46 31.66 -5.16
CA LYS A 91 2.51 32.77 -5.37
C LYS A 91 2.75 33.94 -4.42
N ILE A 92 3.63 33.78 -3.43
CA ILE A 92 4.09 34.82 -2.49
C ILE A 92 5.42 35.37 -3.00
#